data_AF-A0A2V8ZV53-F1
#
_entry.id   AF-A0A2V8ZV53-F1
#
_cell.length_a   1.000
_cell.length_b   1.000
_cell.length_c   1.000
_cell.angle_alpha   90.00
_cell.angle_beta   90.00
_cell.angle_gamma   90.00
#
_symmetry.space_group_name_H-M   'P 1'
#
loop_
_entity.id
_entity.type
_entity.pdbx_description
1 polymer ?
#
loop_
_entity_poly.entity_id
_entity_poly.type
_entity_poly.pdbx_seq_one_letter_code
_entity_poly.pdbx_strand_id
1 'polypeptide(L)'
;MGDIVQIYNDYKDHADFLTVYVREAHPTDEWQMKSNVKDDVCYAQPKTLEQRVAIAKDFTARYKFPLPFGIDDMSNAADNAYAAWPERLYIIDETGHIVYRGGLGPFHYKPAEVRQWLAAKYGAVKQGAQTAAASASRASAPASTSSEGTTSLSVPAKSEK
;
A
#
# COMPACT_ATOMS: atom_id res chain seq x y z
N MET A 1 6.41 -6.81 -2.78
CA MET A 1 5.36 -6.01 -2.11
C MET A 1 4.52 -6.80 -1.11
N GLY A 2 4.12 -8.05 -1.42
CA GLY A 2 3.20 -8.83 -0.57
C GLY A 2 3.57 -8.85 0.92
N ASP A 3 4.84 -9.09 1.25
CA ASP A 3 5.30 -9.20 2.64
C ASP A 3 5.11 -7.90 3.44
N ILE A 4 5.47 -6.75 2.87
CA ILE A 4 5.29 -5.45 3.54
C ILE A 4 3.82 -5.10 3.72
N VAL A 5 2.97 -5.39 2.72
CA VAL A 5 1.52 -5.18 2.85
C VAL A 5 0.92 -6.06 3.94
N GLN A 6 1.38 -7.31 4.06
CA GLN A 6 0.97 -8.20 5.15
C GLN A 6 1.44 -7.67 6.51
N ILE A 7 2.70 -7.23 6.63
CA ILE A 7 3.22 -6.66 7.88
C ILE A 7 2.44 -5.41 8.27
N TYR A 8 2.15 -4.53 7.31
CA TYR A 8 1.30 -3.36 7.53
C TYR A 8 -0.07 -3.78 8.08
N ASN A 9 -0.78 -4.70 7.42
CA ASN A 9 -2.11 -5.13 7.87
C ASN A 9 -2.08 -5.75 9.28
N ASP A 10 -1.02 -6.46 9.64
CA ASP A 10 -0.88 -7.12 10.93
C ASP A 10 -0.54 -6.13 12.07
N TYR A 11 0.18 -5.02 11.77
CA TYR A 11 0.76 -4.15 12.80
C TYR A 11 0.37 -2.67 12.71
N LYS A 12 -0.46 -2.25 11.74
CA LYS A 12 -0.88 -0.84 11.55
C LYS A 12 -1.63 -0.20 12.74
N ASP A 13 -2.15 -1.02 13.65
CA ASP A 13 -2.81 -0.53 14.87
C ASP A 13 -1.80 -0.39 16.05
N HIS A 14 -0.53 -0.74 15.84
CA HIS A 14 0.55 -0.71 16.83
C HIS A 14 1.74 0.16 16.42
N ALA A 15 1.97 0.34 15.12
CA ALA A 15 3.05 1.13 14.56
C ALA A 15 2.58 1.88 13.31
N ASP A 16 3.13 3.07 13.09
CA ASP A 16 2.96 3.82 11.85
C ASP A 16 3.85 3.26 10.74
N PHE A 17 3.36 3.32 9.51
CA PHE A 17 4.08 2.89 8.32
C PHE A 17 4.12 4.02 7.31
N LEU A 18 5.28 4.19 6.67
CA LEU A 18 5.47 5.12 5.57
C LEU A 18 6.41 4.48 4.55
N THR A 19 5.98 4.45 3.28
CA THR A 19 6.88 4.19 2.15
C THR A 19 7.25 5.52 1.52
N VAL A 20 8.53 5.75 1.24
CA VAL A 20 9.01 6.97 0.58
C VAL A 20 9.55 6.61 -0.80
N TYR A 21 8.97 7.17 -1.85
CA TYR A 21 9.44 7.01 -3.21
C TYR A 21 10.70 7.84 -3.46
N VAL A 22 11.81 7.18 -3.81
CA VAL A 22 13.09 7.83 -4.14
C VAL A 22 13.36 7.77 -5.65
N ARG A 23 14.55 8.19 -6.08
CA ARG A 23 14.98 8.12 -7.49
C ARG A 23 14.98 6.69 -8.05
N GLU A 24 14.81 6.56 -9.36
CA GLU A 24 14.76 5.26 -10.03
C GLU A 24 16.07 4.47 -9.85
N ALA A 25 15.97 3.17 -9.62
CA ALA A 25 17.12 2.28 -9.61
C ALA A 25 17.60 1.92 -11.02
N HIS A 26 16.66 1.86 -11.96
CA HIS A 26 16.90 1.36 -13.31
C HIS A 26 16.12 2.18 -14.36
N PRO A 27 16.47 3.47 -14.54
CA PRO A 27 15.76 4.30 -15.49
C PRO A 27 16.16 3.98 -16.94
N THR A 28 15.25 4.29 -17.88
CA THR A 28 15.38 4.04 -19.32
C THR A 28 16.52 4.82 -19.99
N ASP A 29 16.92 5.95 -19.42
CA ASP A 29 17.99 6.83 -19.90
C ASP A 29 19.34 6.60 -19.20
N GLU A 30 19.44 5.57 -18.34
CA GLU A 30 20.69 5.12 -17.74
C GLU A 30 20.87 3.60 -17.90
N TRP A 31 20.52 2.80 -16.88
CA TRP A 31 20.60 1.35 -16.90
C TRP A 31 19.23 0.70 -16.73
N GLN A 32 18.60 0.36 -17.85
CA GLN A 32 17.32 -0.33 -17.85
C GLN A 32 17.46 -1.85 -17.63
N MET A 33 16.58 -2.45 -16.82
CA MET A 33 16.52 -3.89 -16.62
C MET A 33 15.50 -4.59 -17.53
N LYS A 34 15.81 -5.83 -17.93
CA LYS A 34 14.90 -6.68 -18.71
C LYS A 34 13.59 -6.99 -17.96
N SER A 35 13.64 -7.11 -16.64
CA SER A 35 12.45 -7.31 -15.80
C SER A 35 11.50 -6.12 -15.89
N ASN A 36 12.02 -4.90 -15.83
CA ASN A 36 11.23 -3.68 -15.96
C ASN A 36 10.54 -3.58 -17.32
N VAL A 37 11.23 -3.98 -18.40
CA VAL A 37 10.62 -4.05 -19.74
C VAL A 37 9.49 -5.08 -19.78
N LYS A 38 9.68 -6.26 -19.18
CA LYS A 38 8.65 -7.30 -19.11
C LYS A 38 7.42 -6.85 -18.33
N ASP A 39 7.63 -6.10 -17.25
CA ASP A 39 6.57 -5.66 -16.34
C ASP A 39 6.01 -4.26 -16.71
N ASP A 40 6.46 -3.71 -17.84
CA ASP A 40 6.11 -2.37 -18.36
C ASP A 40 6.36 -1.23 -17.36
N VAL A 41 7.42 -1.34 -16.56
CA VAL A 41 7.90 -0.35 -15.57
C VAL A 41 9.07 0.41 -16.19
N CYS A 42 8.81 1.15 -17.28
CA CYS A 42 9.84 1.83 -18.06
C CYS A 42 9.73 3.35 -17.91
N TYR A 43 10.52 3.92 -17.00
CA TYR A 43 10.56 5.38 -16.77
C TYR A 43 11.96 5.93 -17.00
N ALA A 44 12.06 7.16 -17.51
CA ALA A 44 13.31 7.93 -17.44
C ALA A 44 13.51 8.46 -16.02
N GLN A 45 14.74 8.81 -15.67
CA GLN A 45 15.03 9.42 -14.39
C GLN A 45 14.28 10.77 -14.28
N PRO A 46 13.40 10.97 -13.27
CA PRO A 46 12.68 12.22 -13.15
C PRO A 46 13.65 13.38 -12.92
N LYS A 47 13.41 14.49 -13.61
CA LYS A 47 14.16 15.76 -13.53
C LYS A 47 13.38 16.85 -12.79
N THR A 48 12.08 16.65 -12.60
CA THR A 48 11.21 17.55 -11.82
C THR A 48 10.37 16.75 -10.82
N LEU A 49 9.84 17.45 -9.81
CA LEU A 49 8.99 16.82 -8.80
C LEU A 49 7.71 16.27 -9.43
N GLU A 50 7.13 16.97 -10.40
CA GLU A 50 5.91 16.56 -11.11
C GLU A 50 6.11 15.24 -11.84
N GLN A 51 7.28 15.04 -12.46
CA GLN A 51 7.64 13.78 -13.11
C GLN A 51 7.77 12.65 -12.09
N ARG A 52 8.45 12.90 -10.96
CA ARG A 52 8.56 11.90 -9.88
C ARG A 52 7.19 11.54 -9.31
N VAL A 53 6.34 12.53 -9.10
CA VAL A 53 4.95 12.35 -8.64
C VAL A 53 4.13 11.54 -9.64
N ALA A 54 4.30 11.77 -10.94
CA ALA A 54 3.60 11.00 -11.97
C ALA A 54 3.97 9.51 -11.91
N ILE A 55 5.26 9.19 -11.76
CA ILE A 55 5.73 7.81 -11.66
C ILE A 55 5.25 7.15 -10.36
N ALA A 56 5.37 7.84 -9.23
CA ALA A 56 4.85 7.38 -7.94
C ALA A 56 3.32 7.11 -7.96
N LYS A 57 2.55 7.96 -8.67
CA LYS A 57 1.12 7.76 -8.88
C LYS A 57 0.82 6.53 -9.73
N ASP A 58 1.60 6.28 -10.78
CA ASP A 58 1.46 5.05 -11.57
C ASP A 58 1.72 3.82 -10.70
N PHE A 59 2.82 3.81 -9.94
CA PHE A 59 3.15 2.73 -9.01
C PHE A 59 1.99 2.41 -8.05
N THR A 60 1.49 3.42 -7.35
CA THR A 60 0.42 3.24 -6.37
C THR A 60 -0.88 2.74 -7.01
N ALA A 61 -1.24 3.25 -8.18
CA ALA A 61 -2.42 2.82 -8.93
C ALA A 61 -2.28 1.38 -9.47
N ARG A 62 -1.15 1.08 -10.11
CA ARG A 62 -0.82 -0.22 -10.73
C ARG A 62 -0.85 -1.36 -9.72
N TYR A 63 -0.23 -1.14 -8.55
CA TYR A 63 -0.10 -2.18 -7.53
C TYR A 63 -1.15 -2.09 -6.41
N LYS A 64 -2.08 -1.13 -6.49
CA LYS A 64 -3.08 -0.85 -5.44
C LYS A 64 -2.43 -0.76 -4.06
N PHE A 65 -1.32 -0.03 -3.99
CA PHE A 65 -0.43 -0.04 -2.83
C PHE A 65 -1.12 0.64 -1.62
N PRO A 66 -1.37 -0.06 -0.51
CA PRO A 66 -2.28 0.44 0.53
C PRO A 66 -1.61 1.24 1.65
N LEU A 67 -0.27 1.27 1.71
CA LEU A 67 0.45 1.96 2.77
C LEU A 67 0.48 3.48 2.51
N PRO A 68 0.58 4.31 3.57
CA PRO A 68 0.93 5.72 3.43
C PRO A 68 2.20 5.89 2.58
N PHE A 69 2.15 6.85 1.66
CA PHE A 69 3.12 6.98 0.59
C PHE A 69 3.61 8.43 0.46
N GLY A 70 4.87 8.65 0.84
CA GLY A 70 5.60 9.89 0.64
C GLY A 70 6.41 9.84 -0.65
N ILE A 71 6.84 11.01 -1.12
CA ILE A 71 7.69 11.16 -2.30
C ILE A 71 8.85 12.03 -1.89
N ASP A 72 10.07 11.53 -2.04
CA ASP A 72 11.28 12.30 -1.76
C ASP A 72 11.38 13.48 -2.72
N ASP A 73 11.87 14.61 -2.24
CA ASP A 73 12.01 15.80 -3.07
C ASP A 73 13.15 15.64 -4.08
N MET A 74 13.24 16.57 -5.04
CA MET A 74 14.26 16.49 -6.09
C MET A 74 15.70 16.68 -5.59
N SER A 75 15.90 17.12 -4.35
CA SER A 75 17.23 17.15 -3.72
C SER A 75 17.68 15.76 -3.22
N ASN A 76 16.76 14.78 -3.23
CA ASN A 76 16.95 13.42 -2.71
C ASN A 76 17.31 13.43 -1.22
N ALA A 77 16.70 14.34 -0.44
CA ALA A 77 17.05 14.53 0.96
C ALA A 77 16.85 13.25 1.78
N ALA A 78 15.73 12.52 1.56
CA ALA A 78 15.47 11.28 2.27
C ALA A 78 16.40 10.15 1.80
N ASP A 79 16.62 10.00 0.49
CA ASP A 79 17.57 9.01 -0.04
C ASP A 79 18.97 9.22 0.56
N ASN A 80 19.45 10.46 0.57
CA ASN A 80 20.78 10.80 1.10
C ASN A 80 20.87 10.57 2.61
N ALA A 81 19.87 11.00 3.39
CA ALA A 81 19.88 10.84 4.85
C ALA A 81 19.82 9.37 5.29
N TYR A 82 19.08 8.54 4.56
CA TYR A 82 18.85 7.14 4.90
C TYR A 82 19.67 6.16 4.05
N ALA A 83 20.49 6.63 3.11
CA ALA A 83 21.17 5.79 2.12
C ALA A 83 20.20 4.73 1.56
N ALA A 84 19.05 5.19 1.07
CA ALA A 84 17.87 4.35 0.83
C ALA A 84 17.93 3.63 -0.52
N TRP A 85 18.67 4.17 -1.49
CA TRP A 85 18.81 3.59 -2.81
C TRP A 85 19.56 2.24 -2.80
N PRO A 86 19.12 1.24 -3.58
CA PRO A 86 17.96 1.28 -4.48
C PRO A 86 16.63 1.08 -3.75
N GLU A 87 16.64 0.33 -2.64
CA GLU A 87 15.53 0.20 -1.70
C GLU A 87 16.08 -0.20 -0.32
N ARG A 88 15.38 0.22 0.76
CA ARG A 88 15.82 -0.03 2.12
C ARG A 88 14.67 0.00 3.13
N LEU A 89 14.83 -0.73 4.23
CA LEU A 89 13.88 -0.76 5.35
C LEU A 89 14.52 -0.17 6.60
N TYR A 90 13.73 0.58 7.36
CA TYR A 90 14.12 1.15 8.64
C TYR A 90 13.00 0.96 9.65
N ILE A 91 13.37 0.90 10.94
CA ILE A 91 12.44 1.09 12.05
C ILE A 91 13.03 2.21 12.91
N ILE A 92 12.18 3.20 13.18
CA ILE A 92 12.46 4.32 14.06
C ILE A 92 11.56 4.14 15.28
N ASP A 93 12.13 4.19 16.48
CA ASP A 93 11.35 4.06 17.72
C ASP A 93 10.67 5.37 18.12
N GLU A 94 9.85 5.30 19.17
CA GLU A 94 9.13 6.43 19.76
C GLU A 94 10.03 7.56 20.28
N THR A 95 11.34 7.31 20.46
CA THR A 95 12.32 8.32 20.86
C THR A 95 13.02 8.98 19.67
N GLY A 96 12.72 8.53 18.45
CA GLY A 96 13.31 9.03 17.21
C GLY A 96 14.62 8.35 16.83
N HIS A 97 14.99 7.23 17.45
CA HIS A 97 16.21 6.49 17.14
C HIS A 97 15.99 5.37 16.13
N ILE A 98 16.97 5.15 15.26
CA ILE A 98 16.98 4.01 14.34
C ILE A 98 17.32 2.75 15.14
N VAL A 99 16.33 1.88 15.32
CA VAL A 99 16.43 0.59 16.03
C VAL A 99 16.56 -0.60 15.08
N TYR A 100 16.28 -0.39 13.79
CA TYR A 100 16.60 -1.33 12.73
C TYR A 100 16.99 -0.57 11.47
N ARG A 101 18.09 -1.00 10.85
CA ARG A 101 18.58 -0.53 9.55
C ARG A 101 18.82 -1.74 8.66
N GLY A 102 17.97 -1.92 7.66
CA GLY A 102 18.10 -2.98 6.68
C GLY A 102 19.36 -2.83 5.81
N GLY A 103 19.76 -3.91 5.16
CA GLY A 103 20.81 -3.87 4.13
C GLY A 103 20.30 -3.25 2.82
N LEU A 104 21.21 -3.10 1.85
CA LEU A 104 20.88 -2.59 0.53
C LEU A 104 20.09 -3.63 -0.28
N GLY A 105 18.93 -3.24 -0.80
CA GLY A 105 18.16 -4.08 -1.70
C GLY A 105 18.78 -4.24 -3.10
N PRO A 106 18.29 -5.20 -3.90
CA PRO A 106 17.31 -6.21 -3.49
C PRO A 106 17.93 -7.31 -2.61
N PHE A 107 19.26 -7.51 -2.65
CA PHE A 107 19.93 -8.65 -2.02
C PHE A 107 19.80 -8.72 -0.50
N HIS A 108 19.62 -7.58 0.16
CA HIS A 108 19.46 -7.49 1.62
C HIS A 108 18.16 -6.80 2.04
N TYR A 109 17.17 -6.72 1.14
CA TYR A 109 15.83 -6.27 1.47
C TYR A 109 15.08 -7.40 2.17
N LYS A 110 14.95 -7.33 3.50
CA LYS A 110 14.44 -8.43 4.33
C LYS A 110 13.24 -8.02 5.20
N PRO A 111 12.01 -7.99 4.64
CA PRO A 111 10.77 -7.78 5.40
C PRO A 111 10.61 -8.71 6.61
N ALA A 112 11.14 -9.94 6.54
CA ALA A 112 11.09 -10.88 7.64
C ALA A 112 11.79 -10.38 8.92
N GLU A 113 12.89 -9.63 8.80
CA GLU A 113 13.59 -9.04 9.95
C GLU A 113 12.75 -7.93 10.59
N VAL A 114 12.06 -7.10 9.77
CA VAL A 114 11.10 -6.10 10.26
C VAL A 114 9.95 -6.77 11.02
N ARG A 115 9.36 -7.82 10.44
CA ARG A 115 8.30 -8.60 11.11
C ARG A 115 8.77 -9.18 12.43
N GLN A 116 9.96 -9.75 12.48
CA GLN A 116 10.53 -10.32 13.71
C GLN A 116 10.68 -9.25 14.79
N TRP A 117 11.16 -8.06 14.42
CA TRP A 117 11.29 -6.93 15.35
C TRP A 117 9.93 -6.48 15.89
N LEU A 118 8.93 -6.30 15.00
CA LEU A 118 7.57 -5.93 15.40
C LEU A 118 6.92 -6.99 16.29
N ALA A 119 7.11 -8.27 15.97
CA ALA A 119 6.61 -9.37 16.77
C ALA A 119 7.25 -9.44 18.16
N ALA A 120 8.55 -9.10 18.27
CA ALA A 120 9.22 -9.02 19.56
C ALA A 120 8.71 -7.86 20.42
N LYS A 121 8.37 -6.71 19.81
CA LYS A 121 7.87 -5.52 20.54
C LYS A 121 6.38 -5.60 20.87
N TYR A 122 5.54 -6.05 19.95
CA TYR A 122 4.07 -5.98 20.07
C TYR A 122 3.37 -7.35 20.12
N GLY A 123 4.13 -8.44 20.01
CA GLY A 123 3.60 -9.80 19.96
C GLY A 123 3.45 -10.33 18.53
N ALA A 124 3.57 -11.66 18.39
CA ALA A 124 3.41 -12.32 17.10
C ALA A 124 1.93 -12.42 16.71
N VAL A 125 1.59 -11.88 15.54
CA VAL A 125 0.25 -12.05 14.95
C VAL A 125 0.22 -13.37 14.18
N LYS A 126 -0.57 -14.35 14.65
CA LYS A 126 -0.79 -15.59 13.91
C LYS A 126 -1.78 -15.32 12.77
N GLN A 127 -1.34 -15.48 11.53
CA GLN A 127 -2.27 -15.49 10.39
C GLN A 127 -3.15 -16.74 10.46
N GLY A 128 -4.44 -16.53 10.76
CA GLY A 128 -5.46 -17.59 10.74
C GLY A 128 -6.55 -17.42 11.81
N ALA A 129 -7.46 -16.45 11.67
CA ALA A 129 -8.78 -16.43 12.33
C ALA A 129 -9.68 -15.25 11.91
N GLN A 130 -9.14 -14.14 11.40
CA GLN A 130 -9.94 -12.91 11.24
C GLN A 130 -10.73 -12.80 9.92
N THR A 131 -10.47 -13.65 8.94
CA THR A 131 -11.32 -13.80 7.75
C THR A 131 -12.61 -14.61 8.02
N ALA A 132 -12.67 -15.41 9.09
CA ALA A 132 -13.86 -16.19 9.45
C ALA A 132 -14.86 -15.39 10.31
N ALA A 133 -14.39 -14.47 11.15
CA ALA A 133 -15.27 -13.69 12.03
C ALA A 133 -16.08 -12.61 11.28
N ALA A 134 -15.51 -12.02 10.22
CA ALA A 134 -16.21 -11.02 9.40
C ALA A 134 -17.29 -11.64 8.48
N SER A 135 -17.15 -12.93 8.11
CA SER A 135 -18.14 -13.65 7.31
C SER A 135 -19.28 -14.21 8.16
N ALA A 136 -19.03 -14.59 9.42
CA ALA A 136 -20.07 -15.06 10.34
C ALA A 136 -21.01 -13.94 10.83
N SER A 137 -20.52 -12.71 10.99
CA SER A 137 -21.31 -11.56 11.44
C SER A 137 -22.36 -11.08 10.42
N ARG A 138 -22.14 -11.32 9.12
CA ARG A 138 -23.02 -10.84 8.05
C ARG A 138 -24.18 -11.80 7.71
N ALA A 139 -24.17 -13.02 8.24
CA ALA A 139 -25.12 -14.07 7.89
C ALA A 139 -26.35 -14.14 8.81
N SER A 140 -26.45 -13.30 9.84
CA SER A 140 -27.56 -13.32 10.80
C SER A 140 -28.35 -12.01 10.79
N ALA A 141 -29.17 -11.82 9.76
CA ALA A 141 -30.31 -10.90 9.81
C ALA A 141 -31.53 -11.61 9.19
N PRO A 142 -32.61 -11.85 9.95
CA PRO A 142 -33.81 -12.48 9.42
C PRO A 142 -34.67 -11.46 8.67
N ALA A 143 -35.30 -11.91 7.58
CA ALA A 143 -36.30 -11.16 6.83
C ALA A 143 -37.62 -11.11 7.61
N SER A 144 -38.16 -9.91 7.83
CA SER A 144 -39.50 -9.68 8.38
C SER A 144 -40.47 -9.34 7.26
N THR A 145 -41.52 -10.15 7.17
CA THR A 145 -42.73 -9.99 6.34
C THR A 145 -43.75 -9.09 7.03
N SER A 146 -44.41 -8.20 6.29
CA SER A 146 -45.77 -7.72 6.60
C SER A 146 -46.53 -7.28 5.34
N SER A 147 -47.73 -7.83 5.17
CA SER A 147 -48.87 -7.35 4.37
C SER A 147 -49.39 -6.01 4.96
N GLU A 148 -50.30 -5.21 4.40
CA GLU A 148 -51.39 -5.29 3.42
C GLU A 148 -51.91 -3.82 3.22
N GLY A 149 -52.66 -3.50 2.16
CA GLY A 149 -53.58 -2.35 2.21
C GLY A 149 -53.72 -1.44 0.97
N THR A 150 -54.69 -1.79 0.14
CA THR A 150 -55.22 -1.15 -1.09
C THR A 150 -55.74 0.28 -0.94
N THR A 151 -55.57 1.15 -1.95
CA THR A 151 -56.68 1.93 -2.56
C THR A 151 -56.30 2.47 -3.94
N SER A 152 -57.30 2.42 -4.83
CA SER A 152 -57.27 2.63 -6.28
C SER A 152 -57.71 4.05 -6.65
N LEU A 153 -57.16 4.64 -7.72
CA LEU A 153 -57.91 5.57 -8.59
C LEU A 153 -57.22 5.81 -9.96
N SER A 154 -57.76 5.10 -10.96
CA SER A 154 -58.06 5.42 -12.36
C SER A 154 -57.23 6.42 -13.23
N VAL A 155 -56.93 5.88 -14.43
CA VAL A 155 -56.37 6.34 -15.73
C VAL A 155 -57.33 7.37 -16.42
N PRO A 156 -56.94 8.28 -17.37
CA PRO A 156 -56.38 7.86 -18.66
C PRO A 156 -55.40 8.73 -19.48
N ALA A 157 -54.92 8.06 -20.54
CA ALA A 157 -53.90 8.39 -21.52
C ALA A 157 -54.24 9.51 -22.54
N LYS A 158 -53.18 10.04 -23.18
CA LYS A 158 -53.00 10.36 -24.63
C LYS A 158 -51.64 11.06 -24.85
N SER A 159 -50.70 10.46 -25.58
CA SER A 159 -50.39 10.57 -27.03
C SER A 159 -49.57 11.81 -27.46
N GLU A 160 -48.42 11.52 -28.06
CA GLU A 160 -47.69 12.26 -29.13
C GLU A 160 -47.35 13.75 -28.94
N LYS A 161 -46.05 14.06 -28.91
CA LYS A 161 -45.31 14.56 -30.08
C LYS A 161 -43.80 14.45 -29.88
#